data_AF-A0A7W8JDC6-F1
#
_entry.id   AF-A0A7W8JDC6-F1
#
_cell.length_a   1.000
_cell.length_b   1.000
_cell.length_c   1.000
_cell.angle_alpha   90.00
_cell.angle_beta   90.00
_cell.angle_gamma   90.00
#
_symmetry.space_group_name_H-M   'P 1'
#
loop_
_entity.id
_entity.type
_entity.pdbx_description
1 polymer ?
#
loop_
_entity_poly.entity_id
_entity_poly.type
_entity_poly.pdbx_seq_one_letter_code
_entity_poly.pdbx_strand_id
1 'polypeptide(L)'
;MSNARQELYENTGPWEKDVPADLIPAIKHLRKSFEDTHWGCGQTTQVFSYSLLHNEAVDDPAKEYLNYLMHMKARVGPAATLRFHESIKLDTPSAIFKGFYDLYLEGVSVQVLLIFKELMEIGLANEKRLGSSHLEWAEAQTKHLIRSKNHVIRIWVRTVCDKQVYDPNEDLEERIFWRKWQAPKFLIMKPSLSQPFNAATVWDRQDAESSLQLLEHFTEHYVLHLEIKLRRAAGDAALALAKQPRVVEASTSGDGSREERPVTTATTGNGYTPNNARREARKLDTEAKYASWQKAYRRLVKSHPNMSDVWYSQKIARMDIAKGSSPETIRKNMKK
;
A
#
# COMPACT_ATOMS: atom_id res chain seq x y z
N MET A 1 -0.65 27.53 0.66
CA MET A 1 -0.13 26.18 0.33
C MET A 1 0.53 25.46 1.52
N SER A 2 0.63 26.03 2.73
CA SER A 2 1.30 25.34 3.87
C SER A 2 0.42 24.39 4.69
N ASN A 3 -0.89 24.62 4.84
CA ASN A 3 -1.75 23.76 5.67
C ASN A 3 -1.87 22.30 5.18
N ALA A 4 -2.00 22.07 3.87
CA ALA A 4 -2.14 20.72 3.31
C ALA A 4 -0.88 19.86 3.48
N ARG A 5 0.30 20.49 3.51
CA ARG A 5 1.58 19.80 3.73
C ARG A 5 1.75 19.40 5.19
N GLN A 6 1.18 20.17 6.13
CA GLN A 6 1.28 19.91 7.56
C GLN A 6 0.37 18.74 7.97
N GLU A 7 -0.87 18.69 7.46
CA GLU A 7 -1.80 17.58 7.69
C GLU A 7 -1.29 16.22 7.15
N LEU A 8 -0.47 16.21 6.09
CA LEU A 8 0.11 15.00 5.49
C LEU A 8 1.02 14.22 6.46
N TYR A 9 1.62 14.90 7.45
CA TYR A 9 2.57 14.33 8.41
C TYR A 9 2.04 14.22 9.86
N GLU A 10 0.78 14.57 10.12
CA GLU A 10 0.23 14.59 11.50
C GLU A 10 -0.03 13.20 12.13
N ASN A 11 0.10 12.10 11.38
CA ASN A 11 -0.18 10.74 11.86
C ASN A 11 1.09 9.86 11.91
N THR A 12 2.06 10.25 12.74
CA THR A 12 3.33 9.49 12.95
C THR A 12 3.30 8.55 14.16
N GLY A 13 2.24 8.57 14.98
CA GLY A 13 2.07 7.65 16.10
C GLY A 13 1.71 6.22 15.66
N PRO A 14 1.90 5.20 16.53
CA PRO A 14 1.48 3.84 16.23
C PRO A 14 -0.03 3.78 15.95
N TRP A 15 -0.44 3.14 14.86
CA TRP A 15 -1.87 3.02 14.50
C TRP A 15 -2.72 2.34 15.59
N GLU A 16 -2.10 1.54 16.46
CA GLU A 16 -2.76 0.87 17.59
C GLU A 16 -3.13 1.80 18.75
N LYS A 17 -2.57 3.02 18.81
CA LYS A 17 -2.67 3.90 19.99
C LYS A 17 -4.11 4.14 20.45
N ASP A 18 -5.02 4.35 19.50
CA ASP A 18 -6.42 4.68 19.76
C ASP A 18 -7.37 3.51 19.40
N VAL A 19 -6.85 2.28 19.49
CA VAL A 19 -7.59 1.05 19.19
C VAL A 19 -7.74 0.21 20.46
N PRO A 20 -8.97 -0.10 20.90
CA PRO A 20 -9.21 -1.06 21.98
C PRO A 20 -8.50 -2.40 21.72
N ALA A 21 -7.85 -2.95 22.74
CA ALA A 21 -6.95 -4.10 22.58
C ALA A 21 -7.59 -5.34 21.94
N ASP A 22 -8.86 -5.59 22.20
CA ASP A 22 -9.68 -6.66 21.63
C ASP A 22 -10.01 -6.46 20.14
N LEU A 23 -9.98 -5.22 19.65
CA LEU A 23 -10.22 -4.90 18.24
C LEU A 23 -8.95 -4.95 17.39
N ILE A 24 -7.76 -4.93 18.01
CA ILE A 24 -6.46 -4.98 17.32
C ILE A 24 -6.37 -6.14 16.31
N PRO A 25 -6.77 -7.39 16.61
CA PRO A 25 -6.70 -8.49 15.64
C PRO A 25 -7.54 -8.24 14.39
N ALA A 26 -8.75 -7.68 14.53
CA ALA A 26 -9.63 -7.35 13.40
C ALA A 26 -9.02 -6.25 12.53
N ILE A 27 -8.48 -5.19 13.15
CA ILE A 27 -7.82 -4.12 12.39
C ILE A 27 -6.55 -4.63 11.72
N LYS A 28 -5.76 -5.51 12.38
CA LYS A 28 -4.60 -6.18 11.74
C LYS A 28 -5.03 -6.97 10.49
N HIS A 29 -6.17 -7.65 10.54
CA HIS A 29 -6.72 -8.35 9.38
C HIS A 29 -7.06 -7.37 8.23
N LEU A 30 -7.74 -6.26 8.52
CA LEU A 30 -8.06 -5.24 7.51
C LEU A 30 -6.79 -4.62 6.92
N ARG A 31 -5.81 -4.25 7.75
CA ARG A 31 -4.52 -3.73 7.30
C ARG A 31 -3.80 -4.75 6.44
N LYS A 32 -3.79 -6.03 6.82
CA LYS A 32 -3.17 -7.10 6.02
C LYS A 32 -3.85 -7.25 4.65
N SER A 33 -5.18 -7.15 4.60
CA SER A 33 -5.96 -7.18 3.35
C SER A 33 -5.62 -6.00 2.44
N PHE A 34 -5.38 -4.82 3.02
CA PHE A 34 -4.85 -3.68 2.28
C PHE A 34 -3.46 -3.94 1.70
N GLU A 35 -2.55 -4.47 2.51
CA GLU A 35 -1.19 -4.79 2.04
C GLU A 35 -1.20 -5.78 0.89
N ASP A 36 -2.01 -6.83 1.00
CA ASP A 36 -2.13 -7.85 -0.05
C ASP A 36 -2.71 -7.23 -1.35
N THR A 37 -3.74 -6.39 -1.24
CA THR A 37 -4.30 -5.71 -2.41
C THR A 37 -3.33 -4.69 -3.01
N HIS A 38 -2.67 -3.90 -2.19
CA HIS A 38 -1.71 -2.88 -2.60
C HIS A 38 -0.51 -3.52 -3.31
N TRP A 39 -0.01 -4.62 -2.76
CA TRP A 39 1.04 -5.42 -3.40
C TRP A 39 0.56 -6.02 -4.72
N GLY A 40 -0.63 -6.62 -4.75
CA GLY A 40 -1.19 -7.23 -5.97
C GLY A 40 -1.40 -6.22 -7.10
N CYS A 41 -1.99 -5.07 -6.80
CA CYS A 41 -2.18 -3.99 -7.78
C CYS A 41 -0.82 -3.43 -8.23
N GLY A 42 0.09 -3.16 -7.29
CA GLY A 42 1.42 -2.62 -7.58
C GLY A 42 2.26 -3.54 -8.46
N GLN A 43 2.34 -4.84 -8.13
CA GLN A 43 3.09 -5.82 -8.92
C GLN A 43 2.49 -6.02 -10.31
N THR A 44 1.17 -6.21 -10.39
CA THR A 44 0.50 -6.43 -11.68
C THR A 44 0.72 -5.24 -12.62
N THR A 45 0.49 -4.02 -12.13
CA THR A 45 0.70 -2.81 -12.93
C THR A 45 2.17 -2.56 -13.24
N GLN A 46 3.08 -2.92 -12.33
CA GLN A 46 4.51 -2.80 -12.56
C GLN A 46 4.97 -3.68 -13.72
N VAL A 47 4.62 -4.97 -13.69
CA VAL A 47 5.03 -5.95 -14.71
C VAL A 47 4.56 -5.50 -16.10
N PHE A 48 3.27 -5.22 -16.26
CA PHE A 48 2.72 -4.84 -17.56
C PHE A 48 3.18 -3.46 -18.04
N SER A 49 3.29 -2.48 -17.12
CA SER A 49 3.80 -1.15 -17.49
C SER A 49 5.24 -1.24 -17.97
N TYR A 50 6.10 -1.96 -17.25
CA TYR A 50 7.50 -2.12 -17.63
C TYR A 50 7.60 -2.83 -19.00
N SER A 51 6.93 -3.96 -19.18
CA SER A 51 6.96 -4.70 -20.45
C SER A 51 6.53 -3.83 -21.64
N LEU A 52 5.45 -3.05 -21.50
CA LEU A 52 4.97 -2.18 -22.58
C LEU A 52 5.87 -0.97 -22.82
N LEU A 53 6.49 -0.41 -21.78
CA LEU A 53 7.43 0.71 -21.92
C LEU A 53 8.71 0.30 -22.64
N HIS A 54 9.18 -0.93 -22.41
CA HIS A 54 10.49 -1.42 -22.87
C HIS A 54 10.41 -2.38 -24.06
N ASN A 55 9.21 -2.62 -24.61
CA ASN A 55 8.96 -3.62 -25.65
C ASN A 55 9.50 -5.02 -25.28
N GLU A 56 9.54 -5.34 -23.99
CA GLU A 56 9.96 -6.65 -23.51
C GLU A 56 8.76 -7.60 -23.54
N ALA A 57 8.97 -8.78 -24.13
CA ALA A 57 7.96 -9.82 -24.10
C ALA A 57 7.65 -10.19 -22.64
N VAL A 58 6.36 -10.33 -22.36
CA VAL A 58 5.89 -10.76 -21.05
C VAL A 58 6.22 -12.25 -20.92
N ASP A 59 7.24 -12.59 -20.13
CA ASP A 59 7.66 -13.98 -19.90
C ASP A 59 6.51 -14.86 -19.34
N ASP A 60 6.62 -16.18 -19.48
CA ASP A 60 5.62 -17.17 -19.03
C ASP A 60 5.08 -17.01 -17.58
N PRO A 61 5.88 -16.55 -16.57
CA PRO A 61 5.39 -16.26 -15.21
C PRO A 61 4.32 -15.15 -15.16
N ALA A 62 4.18 -14.34 -16.19
CA ALA A 62 3.24 -13.24 -16.23
C ALA A 62 1.86 -13.60 -16.81
N LYS A 63 1.64 -14.87 -17.18
CA LYS A 63 0.27 -15.43 -17.30
C LYS A 63 -0.50 -15.36 -15.99
N GLU A 64 0.17 -15.54 -14.84
CA GLU A 64 -0.49 -15.38 -13.53
C GLU A 64 -0.94 -13.92 -13.32
N TYR A 65 -0.11 -12.95 -13.70
CA TYR A 65 -0.44 -11.52 -13.62
C TYR A 65 -1.55 -11.10 -14.58
N LEU A 66 -1.72 -11.79 -15.71
CA LEU A 66 -2.83 -11.52 -16.63
C LEU A 66 -4.19 -11.75 -15.96
N ASN A 67 -4.33 -12.85 -15.21
CA ASN A 67 -5.54 -13.11 -14.42
C ASN A 67 -5.75 -12.01 -13.38
N TYR A 68 -4.70 -11.59 -12.67
CA TYR A 68 -4.79 -10.46 -11.73
C TYR A 68 -5.20 -9.16 -12.41
N LEU A 69 -4.68 -8.86 -13.61
CA LEU A 69 -5.07 -7.67 -14.37
C LEU A 69 -6.55 -7.71 -14.75
N MET A 70 -7.05 -8.86 -15.19
CA MET A 70 -8.47 -9.05 -15.50
C MET A 70 -9.35 -8.86 -14.26
N HIS A 71 -8.98 -9.48 -13.13
CA HIS A 71 -9.69 -9.29 -11.86
C HIS A 71 -9.64 -7.85 -11.37
N MET A 72 -8.50 -7.17 -11.52
CA MET A 72 -8.35 -5.77 -11.16
C MET A 72 -9.24 -4.87 -12.02
N LYS A 73 -9.28 -5.07 -13.34
CA LYS A 73 -10.18 -4.34 -14.27
C LYS A 73 -11.66 -4.54 -13.90
N ALA A 74 -12.05 -5.78 -13.61
CA ALA A 74 -13.40 -6.07 -13.14
C ALA A 74 -13.72 -5.34 -11.82
N ARG A 75 -12.76 -5.32 -10.88
CA ARG A 75 -12.91 -4.70 -9.57
C ARG A 75 -13.00 -3.18 -9.61
N VAL A 76 -12.21 -2.50 -10.45
CA VAL A 76 -12.26 -1.04 -10.60
C VAL A 76 -13.46 -0.57 -11.42
N GLY A 77 -14.14 -1.50 -12.10
CA GLY A 77 -15.35 -1.24 -12.86
C GLY A 77 -15.11 -0.70 -14.28
N PRO A 78 -16.19 -0.56 -15.06
CA PRO A 78 -16.12 -0.27 -16.50
C PRO A 78 -15.57 1.12 -16.80
N ALA A 79 -15.88 2.14 -15.99
CA ALA A 79 -15.43 3.50 -16.25
C ALA A 79 -13.91 3.66 -16.10
N ALA A 80 -13.31 3.13 -15.03
CA ALA A 80 -11.86 3.12 -14.84
C ALA A 80 -11.17 2.24 -15.90
N THR A 81 -11.77 1.10 -16.22
CA THR A 81 -11.28 0.21 -17.27
C THR A 81 -11.29 0.88 -18.65
N LEU A 82 -12.32 1.65 -18.98
CA LEU A 82 -12.38 2.40 -20.24
C LEU A 82 -11.24 3.43 -20.33
N ARG A 83 -11.09 4.27 -19.29
CA ARG A 83 -9.99 5.25 -19.22
C ARG A 83 -8.61 4.61 -19.35
N PHE A 84 -8.42 3.45 -18.72
CA PHE A 84 -7.19 2.67 -18.87
C PHE A 84 -6.95 2.31 -20.35
N HIS A 85 -7.93 1.72 -21.03
CA HIS A 85 -7.77 1.37 -22.45
C HIS A 85 -7.54 2.58 -23.35
N GLU A 86 -8.22 3.70 -23.09
CA GLU A 86 -8.02 4.95 -23.84
C GLU A 86 -6.58 5.45 -23.71
N SER A 87 -6.00 5.40 -22.50
CA SER A 87 -4.59 5.75 -22.27
C SER A 87 -3.64 4.79 -23.01
N ILE A 88 -3.84 3.47 -22.90
CA ILE A 88 -2.96 2.50 -23.55
C ILE A 88 -3.03 2.61 -25.09
N LYS A 89 -4.20 2.93 -25.66
CA LYS A 89 -4.37 3.13 -27.12
C LYS A 89 -3.54 4.27 -27.70
N LEU A 90 -3.12 5.24 -26.90
CA LEU A 90 -2.26 6.33 -27.37
C LEU A 90 -0.83 5.86 -27.69
N ASP A 91 -0.43 4.70 -27.16
CA ASP A 91 0.84 4.02 -27.48
C ASP A 91 2.08 4.93 -27.36
N THR A 92 2.09 5.80 -26.34
CA THR A 92 3.25 6.60 -25.98
C THR A 92 3.75 6.21 -24.60
N PRO A 93 5.06 6.32 -24.30
CA PRO A 93 5.58 6.01 -22.97
C PRO A 93 4.86 6.76 -21.84
N SER A 94 4.53 8.04 -22.06
CA SER A 94 3.78 8.84 -21.09
C SER A 94 2.36 8.29 -20.85
N ALA A 95 1.67 7.85 -21.90
CA ALA A 95 0.31 7.34 -21.80
C ALA A 95 0.25 5.93 -21.21
N ILE A 96 1.22 5.08 -21.54
CA ILE A 96 1.39 3.75 -20.93
C ILE A 96 1.58 3.90 -19.42
N PHE A 97 2.57 4.70 -19.00
CA PHE A 97 2.83 4.96 -17.59
C PHE A 97 1.59 5.49 -16.87
N LYS A 98 0.95 6.53 -17.43
CA LYS A 98 -0.25 7.13 -16.84
C LYS A 98 -1.39 6.13 -16.70
N GLY A 99 -1.64 5.32 -17.73
CA GLY A 99 -2.68 4.30 -17.72
C GLY A 99 -2.50 3.30 -16.57
N PHE A 100 -1.29 2.75 -16.42
CA PHE A 100 -1.03 1.78 -15.34
C PHE A 100 -0.98 2.42 -13.96
N TYR A 101 -0.45 3.63 -13.83
CA TYR A 101 -0.45 4.35 -12.56
C TYR A 101 -1.88 4.68 -12.11
N ASP A 102 -2.74 5.15 -13.01
CA ASP A 102 -4.17 5.38 -12.70
C ASP A 102 -4.88 4.08 -12.33
N LEU A 103 -4.66 3.00 -13.08
CA LEU A 103 -5.27 1.70 -12.79
C LEU A 103 -4.84 1.19 -11.41
N TYR A 104 -3.58 1.41 -11.03
CA TYR A 104 -3.08 1.11 -9.70
C TYR A 104 -3.82 1.93 -8.62
N LEU A 105 -3.94 3.25 -8.80
CA LEU A 105 -4.67 4.12 -7.87
C LEU A 105 -6.14 3.70 -7.73
N GLU A 106 -6.81 3.39 -8.83
CA GLU A 106 -8.20 2.92 -8.83
C GLU A 106 -8.34 1.57 -8.10
N GLY A 107 -7.42 0.63 -8.33
CA GLY A 107 -7.39 -0.67 -7.66
C GLY A 107 -7.27 -0.55 -6.15
N VAL A 108 -6.33 0.29 -5.68
CA VAL A 108 -6.14 0.57 -4.25
C VAL A 108 -7.33 1.33 -3.66
N SER A 109 -7.92 2.26 -4.42
CA SER A 109 -9.10 3.03 -3.98
C SER A 109 -10.26 2.13 -3.58
N VAL A 110 -10.55 1.08 -4.35
CA VAL A 110 -11.62 0.13 -4.01
C VAL A 110 -11.38 -0.52 -2.65
N GLN A 111 -10.15 -0.91 -2.35
CA GLN A 111 -9.81 -1.51 -1.06
C GLN A 111 -9.85 -0.50 0.09
N VAL A 112 -9.41 0.75 -0.13
CA VAL A 112 -9.53 1.84 0.85
C VAL A 112 -10.98 2.02 1.28
N LEU A 113 -11.90 2.10 0.31
CA LEU A 113 -13.32 2.32 0.58
C LEU A 113 -13.98 1.14 1.31
N LEU A 114 -13.60 -0.09 0.96
CA LEU A 114 -14.05 -1.28 1.68
C LEU A 114 -13.58 -1.26 3.14
N ILE A 115 -12.30 -1.00 3.37
CA ILE A 115 -11.75 -0.96 4.73
C ILE A 115 -12.37 0.16 5.55
N PHE A 116 -12.59 1.33 4.95
CA PHE A 116 -13.28 2.43 5.63
C PHE A 116 -14.68 1.99 6.10
N LYS A 117 -15.44 1.30 5.24
CA LYS A 117 -16.76 0.77 5.59
C LYS A 117 -16.69 -0.23 6.75
N GLU A 118 -15.77 -1.19 6.70
CA GLU A 118 -15.58 -2.18 7.77
C GLU A 118 -15.18 -1.51 9.09
N LEU A 119 -14.27 -0.52 9.05
CA LEU A 119 -13.89 0.24 10.22
C LEU A 119 -15.04 1.08 10.76
N MET A 120 -15.88 1.66 9.90
CA MET A 120 -17.05 2.40 10.32
C MET A 120 -18.05 1.49 11.05
N GLU A 121 -18.29 0.27 10.56
CA GLU A 121 -19.17 -0.72 11.20
C GLU A 121 -18.60 -1.20 12.54
N ILE A 122 -17.30 -1.52 12.60
CA ILE A 122 -16.61 -1.85 13.85
C ILE A 122 -16.71 -0.68 14.84
N GLY A 123 -16.48 0.54 14.34
CA GLY A 123 -16.48 1.74 15.15
C GLY A 123 -17.86 2.04 15.73
N LEU A 124 -18.90 1.90 14.92
CA LEU A 124 -20.29 2.09 15.35
C LEU A 124 -20.67 1.08 16.45
N ALA A 125 -20.30 -0.19 16.27
CA ALA A 125 -20.56 -1.24 17.26
C ALA A 125 -19.81 -1.00 18.60
N ASN A 126 -18.75 -0.20 18.59
CA ASN A 126 -17.87 0.03 19.74
C ASN A 126 -17.82 1.51 20.15
N GLU A 127 -18.76 2.35 19.69
CA GLU A 127 -18.65 3.81 19.74
C GLU A 127 -18.43 4.35 21.16
N LYS A 128 -19.11 3.78 22.17
CA LYS A 128 -18.95 4.16 23.59
C LYS A 128 -17.54 3.97 24.14
N ARG A 129 -16.73 3.15 23.48
CA ARG A 129 -15.35 2.82 23.87
C ARG A 129 -14.32 3.55 23.00
N LEU A 130 -14.77 4.27 21.98
CA LEU A 130 -13.93 5.09 21.12
C LEU A 130 -13.84 6.50 21.72
N GLY A 131 -12.64 7.10 21.71
CA GLY A 131 -12.43 8.48 22.14
C GLY A 131 -12.89 9.55 21.12
N SER A 132 -13.55 9.13 20.04
CA SER A 132 -14.04 9.97 18.93
C SER A 132 -15.25 9.30 18.28
N SER A 133 -15.98 10.01 17.42
CA SER A 133 -17.10 9.41 16.69
C SER A 133 -16.62 8.25 15.81
N HIS A 134 -17.49 7.27 15.56
CA HIS A 134 -17.14 6.12 14.73
C HIS A 134 -16.67 6.51 13.32
N LEU A 135 -17.21 7.59 12.74
CA LEU A 135 -16.78 8.12 11.45
C LEU A 135 -15.38 8.74 11.51
N GLU A 136 -15.11 9.62 12.47
CA GLU A 136 -13.80 10.25 12.63
C GLU A 136 -12.72 9.20 12.90
N TRP A 137 -13.04 8.21 13.74
CA TRP A 137 -12.14 7.11 14.06
C TRP A 137 -11.83 6.26 12.81
N ALA A 138 -12.86 5.85 12.05
CA ALA A 138 -12.68 5.06 10.84
C ALA A 138 -11.90 5.83 9.76
N GLU A 139 -12.17 7.12 9.59
CA GLU A 139 -11.43 7.99 8.67
C GLU A 139 -9.96 8.11 9.08
N ALA A 140 -9.67 8.36 10.37
CA ALA A 140 -8.31 8.47 10.88
C ALA A 140 -7.50 7.17 10.69
N GLN A 141 -8.09 6.03 11.02
CA GLN A 141 -7.46 4.71 10.82
C GLN A 141 -7.19 4.43 9.34
N THR A 142 -8.12 4.80 8.46
CA THR A 142 -7.95 4.63 7.01
C THR A 142 -6.88 5.57 6.44
N LYS A 143 -6.82 6.84 6.89
CA LYS A 143 -5.75 7.78 6.51
C LYS A 143 -4.38 7.27 6.93
N HIS A 144 -4.24 6.76 8.15
CA HIS A 144 -2.98 6.16 8.60
C HIS A 144 -2.57 5.00 7.69
N LEU A 145 -3.53 4.16 7.29
CA LEU A 145 -3.26 3.03 6.41
C LEU A 145 -2.75 3.48 5.03
N ILE A 146 -3.41 4.45 4.40
CA ILE A 146 -3.00 5.07 3.12
C ILE A 146 -1.56 5.61 3.22
N ARG A 147 -1.30 6.47 4.21
CA ARG A 147 0.00 7.14 4.39
C ARG A 147 1.13 6.17 4.64
N SER A 148 0.85 5.04 5.30
CA SER A 148 1.86 4.01 5.58
C SER A 148 2.48 3.37 4.33
N LYS A 149 1.86 3.51 3.15
CA LYS A 149 2.35 2.93 1.88
C LYS A 149 2.84 3.95 0.86
N ASN A 150 2.90 5.23 1.22
CA ASN A 150 3.32 6.30 0.31
C ASN A 150 4.73 6.06 -0.31
N HIS A 151 5.66 5.50 0.46
CA HIS A 151 7.02 5.18 0.04
C HIS A 151 7.09 4.13 -1.08
N VAL A 152 6.10 3.23 -1.15
CA VAL A 152 6.02 2.19 -2.17
C VAL A 152 5.82 2.79 -3.56
N ILE A 153 5.19 3.97 -3.66
CA ILE A 153 4.97 4.65 -4.93
C ILE A 153 6.28 5.10 -5.56
N ARG A 154 7.23 5.60 -4.76
CA ARG A 154 8.56 5.97 -5.27
C ARG A 154 9.28 4.77 -5.87
N ILE A 155 9.17 3.62 -5.21
CA ILE A 155 9.75 2.36 -5.69
C ILE A 155 9.08 1.96 -7.00
N TRP A 156 7.75 1.95 -7.03
CA TRP A 156 6.97 1.58 -8.21
C TRP A 156 7.31 2.44 -9.43
N VAL A 157 7.39 3.77 -9.28
CA VAL A 157 7.73 4.68 -10.39
C VAL A 157 9.09 4.35 -10.97
N ARG A 158 10.09 4.09 -10.13
CA ARG A 158 11.43 3.72 -10.59
C ARG A 158 11.44 2.38 -11.31
N THR A 159 10.77 1.37 -10.74
CA THR A 159 10.79 0.01 -11.26
C THR A 159 10.01 -0.18 -12.56
N VAL A 160 9.03 0.69 -12.86
CA VAL A 160 8.40 0.70 -14.19
C VAL A 160 9.23 1.44 -15.23
N CYS A 161 9.97 2.46 -14.81
CA CYS A 161 10.79 3.26 -15.73
C CYS A 161 12.09 2.55 -16.11
N ASP A 162 12.72 1.84 -15.19
CA ASP A 162 14.05 1.28 -15.38
C ASP A 162 14.24 -0.04 -14.61
N LYS A 163 15.16 -0.86 -15.10
CA LYS A 163 15.64 -2.05 -14.40
C LYS A 163 16.83 -1.67 -13.52
N GLN A 164 16.73 -1.92 -12.22
CA GLN A 164 17.87 -1.74 -11.33
C GLN A 164 18.89 -2.85 -11.61
N VAL A 165 20.00 -2.49 -12.25
CA VAL A 165 21.11 -3.43 -12.49
C VAL A 165 21.84 -3.64 -11.17
N TYR A 166 22.01 -4.91 -10.79
CA TYR A 166 22.77 -5.26 -9.60
C TYR A 166 24.26 -4.98 -9.83
N ASP A 167 24.80 -4.00 -9.11
CA ASP A 167 26.25 -3.80 -8.99
C ASP A 167 26.71 -4.25 -7.58
N PRO A 168 27.56 -5.29 -7.46
CA PRO A 168 28.09 -5.72 -6.18
C PRO A 168 28.98 -4.69 -5.49
N ASN A 169 29.58 -3.76 -6.25
CA ASN A 169 30.53 -2.76 -5.77
C ASN A 169 29.85 -1.45 -5.33
N GLU A 170 28.62 -1.22 -5.76
CA GLU A 170 27.83 -0.05 -5.40
C GLU A 170 27.45 -0.08 -3.91
N ASP A 171 27.37 1.09 -3.28
CA ASP A 171 27.07 1.17 -1.86
C ASP A 171 25.66 0.66 -1.56
N LEU A 172 25.44 0.18 -0.32
CA LEU A 172 24.17 -0.45 0.03
C LEU A 172 23.00 0.54 -0.01
N GLU A 173 23.25 1.81 0.30
CA GLU A 173 22.19 2.81 0.27
C GLU A 173 21.79 3.09 -1.18
N GLU A 174 22.73 3.19 -2.11
CA GLU A 174 22.42 3.34 -3.53
C GLU A 174 21.71 2.09 -4.09
N ARG A 175 22.13 0.90 -3.68
CA ARG A 175 21.47 -0.36 -4.09
C ARG A 175 20.04 -0.50 -3.56
N ILE A 176 19.71 0.10 -2.42
CA ILE A 176 18.36 0.00 -1.82
C ILE A 176 17.49 1.19 -2.23
N PHE A 177 18.05 2.40 -2.15
CA PHE A 177 17.31 3.64 -2.32
C PHE A 177 17.45 4.25 -3.70
N TRP A 178 18.32 3.71 -4.57
CA TRP A 178 18.52 4.13 -5.95
C TRP A 178 18.56 5.65 -6.07
N ARG A 179 19.48 6.28 -5.31
CA ARG A 179 19.51 7.74 -5.11
C ARG A 179 20.03 8.46 -6.35
N LYS A 180 20.87 7.80 -7.16
CA LYS A 180 21.36 8.31 -8.45
C LYS A 180 20.34 8.15 -9.58
N TRP A 181 19.19 7.53 -9.33
CA TRP A 181 18.16 7.37 -10.35
C TRP A 181 17.67 8.73 -10.86
N GLN A 182 17.61 8.85 -12.18
CA GLN A 182 17.10 10.03 -12.87
C GLN A 182 15.87 9.68 -13.70
N ALA A 183 14.81 10.46 -13.50
CA ALA A 183 13.54 10.29 -14.14
C ALA A 183 13.66 10.47 -15.67
N PRO A 184 13.05 9.59 -16.48
CA PRO A 184 12.90 9.85 -17.91
C PRO A 184 11.90 10.99 -18.16
N LYS A 185 12.12 11.80 -19.21
CA LYS A 185 11.27 12.98 -19.49
C LYS A 185 9.81 12.62 -19.78
N PHE A 186 9.48 11.41 -20.24
CA PHE A 186 8.08 11.05 -20.49
C PHE A 186 7.18 11.17 -19.26
N LEU A 187 7.72 11.08 -18.04
CA LEU A 187 6.97 11.23 -16.80
C LEU A 187 6.31 12.61 -16.68
N ILE A 188 6.92 13.65 -17.28
CA ILE A 188 6.41 15.03 -17.23
C ILE A 188 5.60 15.43 -18.46
N MET A 189 5.60 14.60 -19.49
CA MET A 189 4.84 14.81 -20.71
C MET A 189 3.38 14.43 -20.50
N LYS A 190 2.50 14.91 -21.37
CA LYS A 190 1.10 14.48 -21.47
C LYS A 190 1.03 13.04 -22.00
N PRO A 191 0.10 12.21 -21.50
CA PRO A 191 -0.94 12.54 -20.53
C PRO A 191 -0.52 12.34 -19.05
N SER A 192 0.72 11.96 -18.75
CA SER A 192 1.18 11.78 -17.38
C SER A 192 1.08 13.08 -16.58
N LEU A 193 1.73 14.14 -17.06
CA LEU A 193 1.66 15.49 -16.52
C LEU A 193 1.42 16.50 -17.65
N SER A 194 1.95 17.72 -17.54
CA SER A 194 1.50 18.87 -18.31
C SER A 194 2.33 19.19 -19.55
N GLN A 195 3.57 18.71 -19.67
CA GLN A 195 4.43 19.09 -20.80
C GLN A 195 3.93 18.47 -22.12
N PRO A 196 4.04 19.16 -23.27
CA PRO A 196 3.76 18.57 -24.56
C PRO A 196 4.60 17.30 -24.78
N PHE A 197 4.00 16.29 -25.41
CA PHE A 197 4.72 15.07 -25.76
C PHE A 197 5.77 15.37 -26.84
N ASN A 198 7.01 14.92 -26.62
CA ASN A 198 8.10 15.01 -27.60
C ASN A 198 8.79 13.65 -27.72
N ALA A 199 8.58 12.98 -28.86
CA ALA A 199 9.14 11.66 -29.13
C ALA A 199 10.68 11.67 -29.16
N ALA A 200 11.32 12.76 -29.62
CA ALA A 200 12.77 12.82 -29.77
C ALA A 200 13.52 12.83 -28.43
N THR A 201 12.87 13.29 -27.36
CA THR A 201 13.48 13.46 -26.04
C THR A 201 12.79 12.61 -24.97
N VAL A 202 11.95 11.66 -25.37
CA VAL A 202 11.02 10.95 -24.47
C VAL A 202 11.74 10.16 -23.37
N TRP A 203 12.94 9.66 -23.68
CA TRP A 203 13.81 8.88 -22.77
C TRP A 203 15.00 9.67 -22.22
N ASP A 204 15.14 10.96 -22.56
CA ASP A 204 16.15 11.81 -21.95
C ASP A 204 15.97 11.82 -20.43
N ARG A 205 17.06 12.03 -19.70
CA ARG A 205 17.04 12.07 -18.24
C ARG A 205 16.81 13.49 -17.73
N GLN A 206 16.02 13.58 -16.67
CA GLN A 206 15.92 14.77 -15.82
C GLN A 206 17.16 14.88 -14.94
N ASP A 207 17.44 16.08 -14.45
CA ASP A 207 18.43 16.25 -13.39
C ASP A 207 17.96 15.60 -12.07
N ALA A 208 18.87 15.49 -11.10
CA ALA A 208 18.61 14.80 -9.84
C ALA A 208 17.53 15.49 -8.99
N GLU A 209 17.47 16.82 -8.99
CA GLU A 209 16.51 17.58 -8.21
C GLU A 209 15.10 17.42 -8.79
N SER A 210 14.96 17.63 -10.11
CA SER A 210 13.69 17.42 -10.82
C SER A 210 13.20 15.98 -10.67
N SER A 211 14.10 15.00 -10.70
CA SER A 211 13.75 13.58 -10.50
C SER A 211 13.19 13.31 -9.11
N LEU A 212 13.78 13.90 -8.06
CA LEU A 212 13.29 13.77 -6.70
C LEU A 212 11.92 14.43 -6.52
N GLN A 213 11.75 15.64 -7.06
CA GLN A 213 10.47 16.37 -7.04
C GLN A 213 9.37 15.57 -7.75
N LEU A 214 9.68 14.85 -8.84
CA LEU A 214 8.72 13.99 -9.52
C LEU A 214 8.30 12.79 -8.68
N LEU A 215 9.26 12.13 -8.02
CA LEU A 215 8.93 11.03 -7.10
C LEU A 215 8.05 11.51 -5.95
N GLU A 216 8.32 12.71 -5.42
CA GLU A 216 7.47 13.36 -4.42
C GLU A 216 6.08 13.66 -4.96
N HIS A 217 5.99 14.21 -6.17
CA HIS A 217 4.72 14.51 -6.82
C HIS A 217 3.83 13.26 -6.94
N PHE A 218 4.35 12.14 -7.45
CA PHE A 218 3.57 10.91 -7.56
C PHE A 218 3.20 10.31 -6.19
N THR A 219 4.07 10.45 -5.19
CA THR A 219 3.75 10.03 -3.81
C THR A 219 2.64 10.89 -3.19
N GLU A 220 2.70 12.21 -3.34
CA GLU A 220 1.69 13.15 -2.85
C GLU A 220 0.36 12.94 -3.61
N HIS A 221 0.41 12.76 -4.92
CA HIS A 221 -0.77 12.48 -5.74
C HIS A 221 -1.47 11.18 -5.31
N TYR A 222 -0.71 10.12 -5.00
CA TYR A 222 -1.28 8.89 -4.44
C TYR A 222 -2.07 9.14 -3.14
N VAL A 223 -1.46 9.85 -2.18
CA VAL A 223 -2.13 10.14 -0.90
C VAL A 223 -3.37 11.00 -1.13
N LEU A 224 -3.22 12.08 -1.90
CA LEU A 224 -4.30 13.01 -2.20
C LEU A 224 -5.47 12.33 -2.91
N HIS A 225 -5.19 11.49 -3.91
CA HIS A 225 -6.20 10.74 -4.65
C HIS A 225 -7.05 9.86 -3.73
N LEU A 226 -6.39 9.09 -2.85
CA LEU A 226 -7.06 8.17 -1.94
C LEU A 226 -7.80 8.91 -0.82
N GLU A 227 -7.20 9.96 -0.25
CA GLU A 227 -7.84 10.74 0.81
C GLU A 227 -9.03 11.57 0.32
N ILE A 228 -9.03 12.06 -0.92
CA ILE A 228 -10.22 12.70 -1.51
C ILE A 228 -11.38 11.71 -1.60
N LYS A 229 -11.13 10.49 -2.08
CA LYS A 229 -12.16 9.45 -2.16
C LYS A 229 -12.67 9.03 -0.79
N LEU A 230 -11.77 8.88 0.17
CA LEU A 230 -12.11 8.61 1.56
C LEU A 230 -12.99 9.72 2.15
N ARG A 231 -12.59 10.99 2.02
CA ARG A 231 -13.37 12.13 2.53
C ARG A 231 -14.76 12.20 1.91
N ARG A 232 -14.87 11.92 0.61
CA ARG A 232 -16.17 11.82 -0.05
C ARG A 232 -17.03 10.71 0.55
N ALA A 233 -16.47 9.52 0.73
CA ALA A 233 -17.19 8.39 1.32
C ALA A 233 -17.60 8.65 2.78
N ALA A 234 -16.74 9.31 3.57
CA ALA A 234 -17.07 9.72 4.93
C ALA A 234 -18.21 10.76 4.96
N GLY A 235 -18.18 11.75 4.05
CA GLY A 235 -19.27 12.72 3.90
C GLY A 235 -20.58 12.08 3.46
N ASP A 236 -20.53 11.15 2.51
CA ASP A 236 -21.71 10.39 2.05
C ASP A 236 -22.29 9.53 3.19
N ALA A 237 -21.44 8.91 4.01
CA ALA A 237 -21.86 8.15 5.18
C ALA A 237 -22.49 9.04 6.27
N ALA A 238 -21.88 10.19 6.57
CA ALA A 238 -22.44 11.17 7.50
C ALA A 238 -23.83 11.66 7.04
N LEU A 239 -23.99 11.95 5.74
CA LEU A 239 -25.27 12.32 5.15
C LEU A 239 -26.30 11.19 5.26
N ALA A 240 -25.89 9.94 5.05
CA ALA A 240 -26.77 8.78 5.18
C ALA A 240 -27.26 8.61 6.62
N LEU A 241 -26.38 8.75 7.62
CA LEU A 241 -26.75 8.70 9.04
C LEU A 241 -27.70 9.84 9.43
N ALA A 242 -27.44 11.06 8.96
CA ALA A 242 -28.29 12.22 9.25
C ALA A 242 -29.72 12.10 8.68
N LYS A 243 -29.89 11.32 7.60
CA LYS A 243 -31.20 11.04 7.00
C LYS A 243 -31.99 9.95 7.73
N GLN A 244 -31.37 9.21 8.64
CA GLN A 244 -32.08 8.18 9.41
C GLN A 244 -33.00 8.85 10.44
N PRO A 245 -34.26 8.40 10.57
CA PRO A 245 -35.14 8.90 11.61
C PRO A 245 -34.51 8.63 12.98
N ARG A 246 -34.40 9.67 13.82
CA ARG A 246 -34.09 9.42 15.24
C ARG A 246 -35.23 8.61 15.82
N VAL A 247 -34.97 7.36 16.16
CA VAL A 247 -35.84 6.60 17.04
C VAL A 247 -35.76 7.32 18.38
N VAL A 248 -36.77 8.15 18.66
CA VAL A 248 -37.00 8.64 20.02
C VAL A 248 -37.38 7.38 20.80
N GLU A 249 -36.43 6.83 21.54
CA GLU A 249 -36.74 5.77 22.51
C GLU A 249 -37.72 6.38 23.51
N ALA A 250 -39.00 6.07 23.33
CA ALA A 250 -39.99 6.18 24.37
C ALA A 250 -39.47 5.34 25.54
N SER A 251 -39.17 6.03 26.63
CA SER A 251 -38.88 5.43 27.92
C SER A 251 -40.08 4.58 28.34
N THR A 252 -40.03 3.27 28.09
CA THR A 252 -40.89 2.28 28.73
C THR A 252 -40.01 1.21 29.33
N SER A 253 -39.76 1.40 30.63
CA SER A 253 -39.63 0.37 31.64
C SER A 253 -40.57 -0.82 31.40
N GLY A 254 -40.05 -2.05 31.53
CA GLY A 254 -40.90 -3.23 31.77
C GLY A 254 -40.45 -4.53 31.11
N ASP A 255 -39.53 -5.22 31.76
CA ASP A 255 -39.55 -6.66 32.07
C ASP A 255 -39.71 -7.75 30.97
N GLY A 256 -38.63 -8.51 30.81
CA GLY A 256 -38.62 -9.98 30.90
C GLY A 256 -39.41 -10.82 29.89
N SER A 257 -38.73 -11.38 28.88
CA SER A 257 -38.64 -12.85 28.69
C SER A 257 -37.77 -13.22 27.50
N ARG A 258 -37.08 -14.36 27.68
CA ARG A 258 -36.08 -15.00 26.84
C ARG A 258 -36.77 -16.08 26.03
N GLU A 259 -36.63 -16.11 24.69
CA GLU A 259 -36.74 -17.36 23.93
C GLU A 259 -36.12 -17.30 22.51
N GLU A 260 -35.23 -18.27 22.34
CA GLU A 260 -34.70 -19.03 21.20
C GLU A 260 -34.88 -18.63 19.72
N ARG A 261 -33.77 -18.82 19.00
CA ARG A 261 -33.61 -18.81 17.53
C ARG A 261 -34.25 -20.05 16.88
N PRO A 262 -34.53 -19.97 15.56
CA PRO A 262 -34.23 -21.09 14.67
C PRO A 262 -33.14 -20.75 13.64
N VAL A 263 -32.30 -21.76 13.42
CA VAL A 263 -31.22 -21.86 12.45
C VAL A 263 -31.80 -21.98 11.03
N THR A 264 -31.23 -21.27 10.06
CA THR A 264 -31.35 -21.65 8.64
C THR A 264 -29.95 -21.74 8.03
N THR A 265 -29.66 -22.93 7.51
CA THR A 265 -28.44 -23.29 6.78
C THR A 265 -28.51 -22.77 5.34
N ALA A 266 -27.45 -22.14 4.87
CA ALA A 266 -27.19 -21.97 3.44
C ALA A 266 -25.68 -22.10 3.17
N THR A 267 -25.34 -23.21 2.53
CA THR A 267 -24.03 -23.58 2.00
C THR A 267 -23.71 -22.75 0.75
N THR A 268 -22.56 -22.10 0.71
CA THR A 268 -21.88 -21.75 -0.56
C THR A 268 -20.38 -21.94 -0.40
N GLY A 269 -19.80 -22.66 -1.37
CA GLY A 269 -18.50 -23.29 -1.28
C GLY A 269 -17.32 -22.34 -1.40
N ASN A 270 -16.36 -22.53 -0.50
CA ASN A 270 -15.02 -21.97 -0.59
C ASN A 270 -14.15 -22.87 -1.49
N GLY A 271 -13.93 -22.44 -2.73
CA GLY A 271 -12.88 -22.99 -3.58
C GLY A 271 -11.51 -22.55 -3.05
N TYR A 272 -10.90 -23.39 -2.20
CA TYR A 272 -9.51 -23.23 -1.76
C TYR A 272 -8.57 -23.78 -2.84
N THR A 273 -7.87 -22.89 -3.54
CA THR A 273 -6.69 -23.24 -4.35
C THR A 273 -5.41 -22.94 -3.56
N PRO A 274 -4.56 -23.94 -3.26
CA PRO A 274 -3.30 -23.70 -2.56
C PRO A 274 -2.26 -23.08 -3.51
N ASN A 275 -1.82 -21.87 -3.17
CA ASN A 275 -0.87 -21.10 -3.98
C ASN A 275 0.59 -21.40 -3.56
N ASN A 276 1.22 -22.39 -4.21
CA ASN A 276 2.62 -22.77 -3.99
C ASN A 276 3.60 -21.61 -4.27
N ALA A 277 3.28 -20.72 -5.21
CA ALA A 277 4.09 -19.53 -5.50
C ALA A 277 4.15 -18.55 -4.31
N ARG A 278 3.06 -18.45 -3.53
CA ARG A 278 3.00 -17.66 -2.28
C ARG A 278 3.93 -18.20 -1.20
N ARG A 279 4.16 -19.52 -1.18
CA ARG A 279 5.07 -20.17 -0.21
C ARG A 279 6.53 -19.85 -0.55
N GLU A 280 6.89 -19.94 -1.83
CA GLU A 280 8.25 -19.63 -2.29
C GLU A 280 8.56 -18.12 -2.19
N ALA A 281 7.62 -17.24 -2.50
CA ALA A 281 7.82 -15.79 -2.33
C ALA A 281 8.01 -15.37 -0.86
N ARG A 282 7.25 -15.98 0.07
CA ARG A 282 7.42 -15.74 1.53
C ARG A 282 8.75 -16.29 2.05
N LYS A 283 9.21 -17.39 1.48
CA LYS A 283 10.52 -17.97 1.79
C LYS A 283 11.63 -17.00 1.36
N LEU A 284 11.56 -16.48 0.14
CA LEU A 284 12.53 -15.51 -0.39
C LEU A 284 12.55 -14.18 0.41
N ASP A 285 11.40 -13.62 0.79
CA ASP A 285 11.38 -12.40 1.62
C ASP A 285 11.90 -12.66 3.04
N THR A 286 11.63 -13.84 3.59
CA THR A 286 12.17 -14.25 4.90
C THR A 286 13.69 -14.44 4.83
N GLU A 287 14.20 -15.05 3.77
CA GLU A 287 15.64 -15.21 3.52
C GLU A 287 16.32 -13.86 3.30
N ALA A 288 15.73 -12.96 2.50
CA ALA A 288 16.25 -11.61 2.28
C ALA A 288 16.31 -10.79 3.57
N LYS A 289 15.26 -10.91 4.42
CA LYS A 289 15.23 -10.30 5.75
C LYS A 289 16.36 -10.85 6.62
N TYR A 290 16.57 -12.16 6.69
CA TYR A 290 17.66 -12.74 7.48
C TYR A 290 19.03 -12.35 6.96
N ALA A 291 19.23 -12.34 5.64
CA ALA A 291 20.46 -11.86 5.02
C ALA A 291 20.78 -10.40 5.40
N SER A 292 19.75 -9.55 5.50
CA SER A 292 19.93 -8.15 5.94
C SER A 292 20.42 -8.06 7.39
N TRP A 293 19.91 -8.91 8.29
CA TRP A 293 20.32 -8.95 9.69
C TRP A 293 21.74 -9.51 9.86
N GLN A 294 22.09 -10.56 9.13
CA GLN A 294 23.42 -11.15 9.13
C GLN A 294 24.48 -10.15 8.65
N LYS A 295 24.14 -9.38 7.61
CA LYS A 295 25.02 -8.32 7.09
C LYS A 295 25.22 -7.20 8.11
N ALA A 296 24.15 -6.77 8.79
CA ALA A 296 24.25 -5.77 9.85
C ALA A 296 25.07 -6.29 11.04
N TYR A 297 24.90 -7.56 11.41
CA TYR A 297 25.67 -8.21 12.46
C TYR A 297 27.17 -8.23 12.14
N ARG A 298 27.58 -8.67 10.94
CA ARG A 298 29.01 -8.68 10.53
C ARG A 298 29.64 -7.29 10.57
N ARG A 299 28.88 -6.24 10.21
CA ARG A 299 29.35 -4.84 10.28
C ARG A 299 29.49 -4.35 11.71
N LEU A 300 28.54 -4.69 12.58
CA LEU A 300 28.60 -4.32 13.99
C LEU A 300 29.77 -5.03 14.69
N VAL A 301 30.03 -6.30 14.37
CA VAL A 301 31.20 -7.03 14.88
C VAL A 301 32.51 -6.40 14.43
N LYS A 302 32.59 -5.93 13.17
CA LYS A 302 33.80 -5.25 12.65
C LYS A 302 34.04 -3.89 13.31
N SER A 303 32.97 -3.14 13.61
CA SER A 303 33.07 -1.78 14.16
C SER A 303 33.13 -1.74 15.69
N HIS A 304 32.57 -2.74 16.36
CA HIS A 304 32.50 -2.82 17.82
C HIS A 304 32.91 -4.22 18.29
N PRO A 305 34.16 -4.66 18.04
CA PRO A 305 34.60 -5.98 18.46
C PRO A 305 34.42 -6.16 19.97
N ASN A 306 34.09 -7.38 20.41
CA ASN A 306 33.88 -7.80 21.81
C ASN A 306 32.55 -7.41 22.48
N MET A 307 31.54 -6.92 21.75
CA MET A 307 30.19 -6.79 22.29
C MET A 307 29.44 -8.13 22.32
N SER A 308 28.44 -8.26 23.21
CA SER A 308 27.63 -9.48 23.31
C SER A 308 26.58 -9.59 22.20
N ASP A 309 26.15 -10.82 21.88
CA ASP A 309 25.07 -11.06 20.91
C ASP A 309 23.76 -10.34 21.26
N VAL A 310 23.48 -10.21 22.56
CA VAL A 310 22.31 -9.47 23.05
C VAL A 310 22.44 -8.00 22.66
N TRP A 311 23.62 -7.41 22.82
CA TRP A 311 23.88 -6.04 22.43
C TRP A 311 23.70 -5.82 20.92
N TYR A 312 24.26 -6.70 20.08
CA TYR A 312 24.13 -6.60 18.62
C TYR A 312 22.69 -6.76 18.15
N SER A 313 21.97 -7.74 18.68
CA SER A 313 20.56 -7.97 18.30
C SER A 313 19.65 -6.82 18.73
N GLN A 314 19.87 -6.23 19.90
CA GLN A 314 19.16 -5.01 20.33
C GLN A 314 19.48 -3.81 19.45
N LYS A 315 20.74 -3.67 19.01
CA LYS A 315 21.14 -2.59 18.10
C LYS A 315 20.48 -2.75 16.73
N ILE A 316 20.45 -3.96 16.18
CA ILE A 316 19.80 -4.27 14.89
C ILE A 316 18.28 -4.08 14.99
N ALA A 317 17.65 -4.46 16.11
CA ALA A 317 16.20 -4.31 16.32
C ALA A 317 15.72 -2.85 16.28
N ARG A 318 16.61 -1.89 16.56
CA ARG A 318 16.33 -0.44 16.49
C ARG A 318 16.56 0.17 15.11
N MET A 319 17.06 -0.61 14.15
CA MET A 319 17.28 -0.16 12.77
C MET A 319 16.05 -0.49 11.92
N ASP A 320 15.85 0.28 10.85
CA ASP A 320 14.70 0.08 9.95
C ASP A 320 14.68 -1.32 9.29
N ILE A 321 15.86 -1.95 9.15
CA ILE A 321 16.02 -3.32 8.64
C ILE A 321 15.38 -4.40 9.54
N ALA A 322 15.06 -4.06 10.79
CA ALA A 322 14.38 -4.98 11.69
C ALA A 322 12.94 -5.26 11.25
N LYS A 323 12.32 -4.35 10.48
CA LYS A 323 10.89 -4.43 10.08
C LYS A 323 9.98 -4.79 11.27
N GLY A 324 10.25 -4.22 12.45
CA GLY A 324 9.49 -4.48 13.69
C GLY A 324 9.78 -5.83 14.39
N SER A 325 10.82 -6.57 13.97
CA SER A 325 11.17 -7.86 14.58
C SER A 325 11.85 -7.69 15.94
N SER A 326 11.53 -8.58 16.89
CA SER A 326 12.09 -8.52 18.24
C SER A 326 13.61 -8.83 18.25
N PRO A 327 14.37 -8.29 19.22
CA PRO A 327 15.78 -8.61 19.38
C PRO A 327 16.04 -10.11 19.48
N GLU A 328 15.16 -10.87 20.14
CA GLU A 328 15.30 -12.31 20.31
C GLU A 328 15.16 -13.08 18.98
N THR A 329 14.24 -12.65 18.10
CA THR A 329 14.10 -13.22 16.75
C THR A 329 15.31 -12.92 15.87
N ILE A 330 15.86 -11.70 15.99
CA ILE A 330 17.05 -11.28 15.27
C ILE A 330 18.27 -12.07 15.73
N ARG A 331 18.46 -12.20 17.05
CA ARG A 331 19.56 -12.95 17.67
C ARG A 331 19.65 -14.39 17.14
N LYS A 332 18.51 -15.06 16.96
CA LYS A 332 18.43 -16.44 16.45
C LYS A 332 18.82 -16.60 14.97
N ASN A 333 18.75 -15.53 14.17
CA ASN A 333 18.94 -15.60 12.71
C ASN A 333 20.09 -14.73 12.19
N MET A 334 20.69 -13.85 13.01
CA MET A 334 21.76 -12.93 12.60
C MET A 334 23.15 -13.59 12.45
N LYS A 335 23.35 -14.79 13.00
CA LYS A 335 24.63 -15.53 12.96
C LYS A 335 24.70 -16.66 11.93
N LYS A 336 23.53 -17.06 11.41
CA LYS A 336 23.47 -18.03 10.31
C LYS A 336 24.10 -17.42 9.06
#